data_AF-A0A6G3XIP6-F1
#
_entry.id   AF-A0A6G3XIP6-F1
#
_cell.length_a   1.000
_cell.length_b   1.000
_cell.length_c   1.000
_cell.angle_alpha   90.00
_cell.angle_beta   90.00
_cell.angle_gamma   90.00
#
_symmetry.space_group_name_H-M   'P 1'
#
loop_
_entity.id
_entity.type
_entity.pdbx_description
1 polymer ?
#
loop_
_entity_poly.entity_id
_entity_poly.type
_entity_poly.pdbx_seq_one_letter_code
_entity_poly.pdbx_strand_id
1 'polypeptide(L)' 'MRTVHVITHPEATHHVEGVVGGWHDSHLTPAGRLAAASAARTLRAGIPRDAEVELFSSDLLRARQT' A
#
# COMPACT_ATOMS: atom_id res chain seq x y z
N MET A 1 -20.30 -11.78 8.46
CA MET A 1 -18.89 -11.81 8.91
C MET A 1 -18.12 -10.80 8.08
N ARG A 2 -17.26 -9.97 8.67
CA ARG A 2 -16.45 -8.98 7.92
C ARG A 2 -15.07 -9.57 7.60
N THR A 3 -14.57 -9.33 6.39
CA THR A 3 -13.20 -9.67 5.99
C THR A 3 -12.35 -8.41 6.07
N VAL A 4 -11.16 -8.52 6.67
CA VAL A 4 -10.19 -7.42 6.74
C VAL A 4 -8.97 -7.82 5.94
N HIS A 5 -8.59 -6.99 4.98
CA HIS A 5 -7.35 -7.14 4.21
C HIS A 5 -6.34 -6.10 4.71
N VAL A 6 -5.11 -6.53 4.99
CA VAL A 6 -4.02 -5.64 5.43
C VAL A 6 -2.95 -5.63 4.35
N ILE A 7 -2.55 -4.44 3.93
CA ILE A 7 -1.54 -4.23 2.89
C ILE A 7 -0.41 -3.41 3.47
N THR A 8 0.81 -3.94 3.39
CA THR A 8 2.03 -3.22 3.75
C THR A 8 2.47 -2.39 2.55
N HIS A 9 2.92 -1.15 2.76
CA HIS A 9 3.51 -0.37 1.68
C HIS A 9 4.71 -1.11 1.08
N PRO A 10 4.89 -1.12 -0.25
CA PRO A 10 6.05 -1.74 -0.88
C PRO A 10 7.28 -0.82 -0.73
N GLU A 11 8.27 -1.00 -1.59
CA GLU A 11 9.49 -0.21 -1.57
C GLU A 11 9.21 1.30 -1.68
N ALA A 12 9.54 2.00 -0.60
CA ALA A 12 9.62 3.45 -0.50
C ALA A 12 11.08 3.93 -0.42
N THR A 13 11.31 5.23 -0.63
CA THR A 13 12.67 5.82 -0.71
C THR A 13 13.55 5.53 0.51
N HIS A 14 12.98 5.47 1.73
CA HIS A 14 13.78 5.15 2.92
C HIS A 14 14.48 3.79 2.86
N HIS A 15 13.94 2.81 2.13
CA HIS A 15 14.60 1.50 1.97
C HIS A 15 15.89 1.61 1.17
N VAL A 16 15.91 2.46 0.13
CA VAL A 16 17.06 2.60 -0.78
C VAL A 16 18.03 3.70 -0.33
N GLU A 17 17.56 4.65 0.47
CA GLU A 17 18.36 5.73 1.06
C GLU A 17 19.02 5.33 2.40
N GLY A 18 18.72 4.14 2.92
CA GLY A 18 19.30 3.63 4.17
C GLY A 18 18.84 4.39 5.42
N VAL A 19 17.66 5.02 5.36
CA VAL A 19 17.07 5.77 6.46
C VAL A 19 15.99 4.93 7.13
N VAL A 20 15.85 5.05 8.45
CA VAL A 20 14.75 4.40 9.17
C VAL A 20 13.41 5.01 8.73
N GLY A 21 12.48 4.16 8.28
CA GLY A 21 11.20 4.62 7.72
C GLY A 21 10.31 5.36 8.72
N GLY A 22 10.12 4.83 9.94
CA GLY A 22 9.41 5.48 11.06
C GLY A 22 8.31 6.47 10.64
N TRP A 23 8.46 7.72 11.08
CA TRP A 23 7.63 8.86 10.66
C TRP A 23 8.23 9.64 9.48
N HIS A 24 9.33 9.17 8.89
CA HIS A 24 9.90 9.80 7.69
C HIS A 24 8.92 9.66 6.53
N ASP A 25 8.46 10.79 5.98
CA ASP A 25 7.39 10.82 4.98
C ASP A 25 7.87 10.47 3.56
N SER A 26 8.37 9.25 3.45
CA SER A 26 8.94 8.68 2.22
C SER A 26 7.83 8.41 1.20
N HIS A 27 8.15 8.57 -0.08
CA HIS A 27 7.28 8.16 -1.18
C HIS A 27 7.68 6.79 -1.72
N LEU A 28 6.77 6.13 -2.45
CA LEU A 28 7.08 4.89 -3.17
C LEU A 28 8.08 5.14 -4.28
N THR A 29 9.05 4.24 -4.43
CA THR A 29 9.94 4.20 -5.59
C THR A 29 9.14 3.80 -6.84
N PRO A 30 9.68 3.95 -8.06
CA PRO A 30 9.05 3.41 -9.26
C PRO A 30 8.74 1.90 -9.15
N ALA A 31 9.66 1.12 -8.57
CA ALA A 31 9.44 -0.31 -8.30
C ALA A 31 8.33 -0.53 -7.28
N GLY A 32 8.29 0.27 -6.21
CA GLY A 32 7.21 0.25 -5.22
C GLY A 32 5.84 0.51 -5.84
N ARG A 33 5.71 1.49 -6.74
CA ARG A 33 4.43 1.78 -7.42
C ARG A 33 3.95 0.62 -8.30
N LEU A 34 4.86 -0.06 -8.99
CA LEU A 34 4.53 -1.25 -9.78
C LEU A 34 4.07 -2.40 -8.89
N ALA A 35 4.72 -2.59 -7.74
CA ALA A 35 4.34 -3.59 -6.76
C ALA A 35 2.96 -3.30 -6.13
N ALA A 36 2.68 -2.04 -5.77
CA ALA A 36 1.38 -1.60 -5.28
C ALA A 36 0.26 -1.89 -6.30
N ALA A 37 0.47 -1.52 -7.56
CA ALA A 37 -0.49 -1.82 -8.63
C ALA A 37 -0.70 -3.33 -8.83
N SER A 38 0.34 -4.15 -8.64
CA SER A 38 0.22 -5.61 -8.69
C SER A 38 -0.60 -6.16 -7.53
N ALA A 39 -0.32 -5.70 -6.30
CA ALA A 39 -1.08 -6.08 -5.11
C ALA A 39 -2.57 -5.68 -5.25
N ALA A 40 -2.86 -4.48 -5.76
CA ALA A 40 -4.21 -4.01 -5.99
C ALA A 40 -4.99 -4.89 -6.97
N ARG A 41 -4.36 -5.33 -8.07
CA ARG A 41 -4.99 -6.26 -9.04
C ARG A 41 -5.32 -7.60 -8.40
N THR A 42 -4.39 -8.17 -7.63
CA THR A 42 -4.58 -9.44 -6.93
C THR A 42 -5.69 -9.33 -5.88
N LEU A 43 -5.67 -8.28 -5.07
CA LEU A 43 -6.69 -8.02 -4.05
C LEU A 43 -8.07 -7.87 -4.69
N ARG A 44 -8.18 -7.06 -5.75
CA ARG A 44 -9.46 -6.84 -6.42
C ARG A 44 -10.04 -8.11 -7.03
N ALA A 45 -9.22 -9.04 -7.52
CA ALA A 45 -9.68 -10.31 -8.06
C ALA A 45 -10.39 -11.19 -7.01
N GLY A 46 -10.07 -11.02 -5.72
CA GLY A 46 -10.70 -11.73 -4.61
C GLY A 46 -11.91 -11.04 -3.98
N ILE A 47 -12.23 -9.80 -4.37
CA ILE A 47 -13.32 -9.02 -3.78
C ILE A 47 -14.53 -9.03 -4.74
N PRO A 48 -15.72 -9.48 -4.31
CA PRO A 48 -16.95 -9.40 -5.09
C PRO A 48 -17.20 -7.99 -5.63
N ARG A 49 -17.76 -7.90 -6.84
CA ARG A 49 -17.82 -6.60 -7.53
C ARG A 49 -18.70 -5.57 -6.82
N ASP A 50 -19.73 -6.06 -6.15
CA ASP A 50 -20.80 -5.39 -5.43
C ASP A 50 -20.54 -5.28 -3.92
N ALA A 51 -19.38 -5.76 -3.43
CA ALA A 51 -19.04 -5.63 -2.03
C ALA A 51 -18.83 -4.15 -1.67
N GLU A 52 -19.43 -3.72 -0.55
CA GLU A 52 -19.08 -2.46 0.09
C GLU A 52 -17.67 -2.56 0.67
N VAL A 53 -16.82 -1.57 0.36
CA VAL A 53 -15.42 -1.54 0.77
C VAL A 53 -15.15 -0.23 1.52
N GLU A 54 -14.66 -0.38 2.75
CA GLU A 54 -14.09 0.72 3.52
C GLU A 54 -12.56 0.68 3.40
N LEU A 55 -11.92 1.84 3.17
CA LEU A 55 -10.47 1.96 3.04
C LEU A 55 -9.90 2.84 4.15
N PHE A 56 -8.94 2.30 4.89
CA PHE A 56 -8.20 3.00 5.93
C PHE A 56 -6.71 2.96 5.58
N SER A 57 -6.03 4.08 5.78
CA SER A 57 -4.58 4.17 5.58
C SER A 57 -3.97 5.11 6.61
N SER A 58 -2.68 4.94 6.88
CA SER A 58 -1.89 5.96 7.56
C SER A 58 -1.86 7.25 6.72
N ASP A 59 -1.59 8.36 7.38
CA ASP A 59 -1.36 9.66 6.75
C ASP A 59 -0.03 9.76 5.98
N LEU A 60 0.89 8.82 6.18
CA LEU A 60 2.21 8.78 5.52
C LEU A 60 2.07 8.52 4.01
N LEU A 61 2.85 9.25 3.21
CA LEU A 61 2.78 9.29 1.76
C LEU A 61 2.93 7.93 1.10
N ARG A 62 3.88 7.10 1.57
CA ARG A 62 4.04 5.71 1.10
C ARG A 62 2.78 4.85 1.29
N ALA A 63 2.03 5.05 2.37
CA ALA A 63 0.80 4.31 2.63
C ALA A 63 -0.38 4.84 1.81
N ARG A 64 -0.41 6.14 1.52
CA ARG A 64 -1.41 6.76 0.62
C ARG A 64 -1.18 6.46 -0.86
N GLN A 65 0.08 6.23 -1.26
CA GLN A 65 0.45 5.88 -2.64
C GLN A 65 0.34 4.39 -2.95
N THR A 66 0.25 3.54 -1.92
CA THR A 66 0.05 2.10 -2.05
C THR A 66 -1.41 1.82 -2.43
#